data_AF-A0A6C2CB73-F1
#
_entry.id   AF-A0A6C2CB73-F1
#
_cell.length_a   1.000
_cell.length_b   1.000
_cell.length_c   1.000
_cell.angle_alpha   90.00
_cell.angle_beta   90.00
_cell.angle_gamma   90.00
#
_symmetry.space_group_name_H-M   'P 1'
#
loop_
_entity.id
_entity.type
_entity.pdbx_description
1 polymer ?
#
loop_
_entity_poly.entity_id
_entity_poly.type
_entity_poly.pdbx_seq_one_letter_code
_entity_poly.pdbx_strand_id
1 'polypeptide(L)'
;MNIVVKQLRTKPFEVKKSTKNLKKTYRMQLAMATIQDVVDDDGASTIRRQLELQDTVVDYTVDMLGLTEKEKGKLEDLEFDEVVDISIYISLRVTGMTDKEIEESRKEDEEDEGLDQAQPSK
;
A
#
# COMPACT_ATOMS: atom_id res chain seq x y z
N MET A 1 -11.21 0.11 -14.07
CA MET A 1 -10.69 1.44 -13.69
C MET A 1 -9.23 1.49 -14.04
N ASN A 2 -8.70 2.68 -14.35
CA ASN A 2 -7.30 2.84 -14.72
C ASN A 2 -6.52 3.36 -13.51
N ILE A 3 -5.44 2.66 -13.16
CA ILE A 3 -4.50 3.04 -12.11
C ILE A 3 -3.16 3.37 -12.76
N VAL A 4 -2.57 4.51 -12.42
CA VAL A 4 -1.24 4.90 -12.90
C VAL A 4 -0.23 4.70 -11.77
N VAL A 5 0.78 3.86 -12.02
CA VAL A 5 1.93 3.64 -11.11
C VAL A 5 3.20 3.90 -11.91
N LYS A 6 3.70 5.14 -11.82
CA LYS A 6 4.76 5.65 -12.70
C LYS A 6 6.10 4.95 -12.49
N GLN A 7 6.34 4.46 -11.27
CA GLN A 7 7.52 3.69 -10.88
C GLN A 7 7.66 2.41 -11.72
N LEU A 8 6.54 1.79 -12.10
CA LEU A 8 6.55 0.53 -12.87
C LEU A 8 6.54 0.79 -14.38
N ARG A 9 5.60 1.62 -14.84
CA ARG A 9 5.46 2.01 -16.26
C ARG A 9 4.61 3.28 -16.45
N THR A 10 4.69 3.83 -17.67
CA THR A 10 3.91 5.02 -18.06
C THR A 10 2.45 4.71 -18.41
N LYS A 11 2.17 3.52 -18.96
CA LYS A 11 0.81 3.14 -19.35
C LYS A 11 -0.01 2.75 -18.11
N PRO A 12 -1.28 3.18 -18.00
CA PRO A 12 -2.14 2.76 -16.90
C PRO A 12 -2.34 1.24 -16.84
N PHE A 13 -2.63 0.73 -15.65
CA PHE A 13 -3.09 -0.63 -15.40
C PHE A 13 -4.61 -0.67 -15.38
N GLU A 14 -5.20 -1.65 -16.06
CA GLU A 14 -6.63 -1.89 -16.00
C GLU A 14 -6.95 -2.79 -14.80
N VAL A 15 -7.62 -2.21 -13.79
CA VAL A 15 -8.00 -2.91 -12.57
C VAL A 15 -9.51 -3.03 -12.47
N LYS A 16 -10.01 -4.22 -12.15
CA LYS A 16 -11.45 -4.48 -12.01
C LYS A 16 -11.90 -4.26 -10.56
N LYS A 17 -13.00 -3.52 -10.36
CA LYS A 17 -13.73 -3.44 -9.08
C LYS A 17 -14.59 -4.72 -8.88
N SER A 18 -13.93 -5.87 -8.88
CA SER A 18 -14.58 -7.18 -8.71
C SER A 18 -14.56 -7.60 -7.24
N THR A 19 -15.51 -8.45 -6.83
CA THR A 19 -15.49 -9.06 -5.49
C THR A 19 -14.19 -9.81 -5.20
N LYS A 20 -13.56 -10.40 -6.22
CA LYS A 20 -12.24 -11.06 -6.10
C LYS A 20 -11.19 -10.05 -5.65
N ASN A 21 -11.12 -8.91 -6.31
CA ASN A 21 -10.14 -7.86 -6.02
C ASN A 21 -10.42 -7.19 -4.68
N LEU A 22 -11.70 -6.93 -4.36
CA LEU A 22 -12.09 -6.39 -3.06
C LEU A 22 -11.68 -7.31 -1.89
N LYS A 23 -11.82 -8.63 -2.06
CA LYS A 23 -11.33 -9.60 -1.06
C LYS A 23 -9.80 -9.55 -0.89
N LYS A 24 -9.05 -9.38 -1.98
CA LYS A 24 -7.58 -9.22 -1.89
C LYS A 24 -7.22 -7.95 -1.12
N THR A 25 -7.92 -6.85 -1.39
CA THR A 25 -7.74 -5.57 -0.68
C THR A 25 -7.94 -5.72 0.82
N TYR A 26 -9.04 -6.33 1.27
CA TYR A 26 -9.27 -6.52 2.70
C TYR A 26 -8.26 -7.45 3.38
N ARG A 27 -7.73 -8.46 2.67
CA ARG A 27 -6.67 -9.32 3.23
C ARG A 27 -5.39 -8.55 3.47
N MET A 28 -4.98 -7.73 2.52
CA MET A 28 -3.80 -6.88 2.65
C MET A 28 -3.97 -5.87 3.80
N GLN A 29 -5.13 -5.20 3.88
CA GLN A 29 -5.43 -4.28 5.00
C GLN A 29 -5.41 -4.99 6.36
N LEU A 30 -5.96 -6.21 6.44
CA LEU A 30 -5.93 -7.00 7.66
C LEU A 30 -4.50 -7.39 8.06
N ALA A 31 -3.66 -7.82 7.11
CA ALA A 31 -2.27 -8.16 7.36
C ALA A 31 -1.47 -6.96 7.89
N MET A 32 -1.68 -5.78 7.30
CA MET A 32 -1.07 -4.53 7.79
C MET A 32 -1.55 -4.17 9.20
N ALA A 33 -2.85 -4.28 9.48
CA ALA A 33 -3.41 -3.93 10.78
C ALA A 33 -2.96 -4.86 11.91
N THR A 34 -2.79 -6.16 11.61
CA THR A 34 -2.51 -7.19 12.62
C THR A 34 -1.02 -7.44 12.85
N ILE A 35 -0.13 -6.76 12.11
CA ILE A 35 1.32 -6.99 12.23
C ILE A 35 1.85 -6.70 13.64
N GLN A 36 1.21 -5.77 14.37
CA GLN A 36 1.58 -5.34 15.72
C GLN A 36 0.84 -6.10 16.83
N ASP A 37 -0.21 -6.87 16.50
CA ASP A 37 -1.14 -7.45 17.50
C ASP A 37 -0.59 -8.67 18.26
N VAL A 38 0.63 -9.13 17.95
CA VAL A 38 1.13 -10.41 18.48
C VAL A 38 2.37 -10.23 19.34
N VAL A 39 2.20 -10.55 20.62
CA VAL A 39 3.09 -10.29 21.77
C VAL A 39 4.29 -11.28 21.87
N ASP A 40 4.53 -12.12 20.86
CA ASP A 40 5.66 -13.07 20.92
C ASP A 40 7.00 -12.35 20.66
N ASP A 41 7.91 -12.52 21.62
CA ASP A 41 9.07 -11.67 21.88
C ASP A 41 10.40 -12.35 21.46
N ASP A 42 10.38 -13.20 20.43
CA ASP A 42 11.60 -13.76 19.84
C ASP A 42 11.91 -13.12 18.47
N GLY A 43 13.19 -12.78 18.26
CA GLY A 43 13.62 -12.05 17.06
C GLY A 43 13.39 -12.80 15.74
N ALA A 44 13.30 -14.14 15.75
CA ALA A 44 13.00 -14.91 14.55
C ALA A 44 11.52 -14.80 14.17
N SER A 45 10.62 -14.74 15.15
CA SER A 45 9.19 -14.51 14.96
C SER A 45 8.92 -13.13 14.38
N THR A 46 9.64 -12.09 14.84
CA THR A 46 9.56 -10.74 14.30
C THR A 46 9.99 -10.69 12.83
N ILE A 47 11.13 -11.29 12.49
CA ILE A 47 11.63 -11.33 11.10
C ILE A 47 10.67 -12.08 10.18
N ARG A 48 10.12 -13.24 10.62
CA ARG A 48 9.15 -14.00 9.83
C ARG A 48 7.90 -13.19 9.50
N ARG A 49 7.38 -12.45 10.48
CA ARG A 49 6.20 -11.59 10.26
C ARG A 49 6.49 -10.45 9.31
N GLN A 50 7.67 -9.83 9.43
CA GLN A 50 8.08 -8.78 8.51
C GLN A 50 8.16 -9.31 7.07
N LEU A 51 8.69 -10.52 6.88
CA LEU A 51 8.71 -11.20 5.58
C LEU A 51 7.28 -11.49 5.08
N GLU A 52 6.41 -12.04 5.92
CA GLU A 52 5.01 -12.32 5.56
C GLU A 52 4.24 -11.05 5.17
N LEU A 53 4.50 -9.93 5.85
CA LEU A 53 3.94 -8.63 5.48
C LEU A 53 4.45 -8.17 4.13
N GLN A 54 5.77 -8.22 3.92
CA GLN A 54 6.38 -7.84 2.65
C GLN A 54 5.82 -8.67 1.49
N ASP A 55 5.79 -9.99 1.65
CA ASP A 55 5.22 -10.91 0.67
C ASP A 55 3.75 -10.58 0.40
N THR A 56 2.95 -10.33 1.45
CA THR A 56 1.52 -10.00 1.29
C THR A 56 1.30 -8.71 0.50
N VAL A 57 2.11 -7.68 0.77
CA VAL A 57 2.01 -6.36 0.11
C VAL A 57 2.47 -6.48 -1.35
N VAL A 58 3.58 -7.16 -1.61
CA VAL A 58 4.11 -7.41 -2.97
C VAL A 58 3.12 -8.24 -3.78
N ASP A 59 2.67 -9.38 -3.25
CA ASP A 59 1.74 -10.28 -3.95
C ASP A 59 0.43 -9.57 -4.24
N TYR A 60 -0.10 -8.79 -3.30
CA TYR A 60 -1.28 -7.97 -3.53
C TYR A 60 -1.09 -7.02 -4.72
N THR A 61 0.02 -6.28 -4.76
CA THR A 61 0.26 -5.31 -5.84
C THR A 61 0.48 -5.99 -7.19
N VAL A 62 1.25 -7.08 -7.23
CA VAL A 62 1.45 -7.91 -8.43
C VAL A 62 0.10 -8.39 -8.97
N ASP A 63 -0.73 -8.94 -8.09
CA ASP A 63 -2.02 -9.50 -8.43
C ASP A 63 -3.03 -8.45 -8.92
N MET A 64 -3.04 -7.28 -8.28
CA MET A 64 -4.02 -6.23 -8.56
C MET A 64 -3.73 -5.50 -9.86
N LEU A 65 -2.45 -5.28 -10.16
CA LEU A 65 -2.00 -4.64 -11.39
C LEU A 65 -1.81 -5.64 -12.53
N GLY A 66 -1.74 -6.95 -12.25
CA GLY A 66 -1.44 -7.98 -13.23
C GLY A 66 -0.04 -7.79 -13.80
N LEU A 67 0.95 -7.61 -12.92
CA LEU A 67 2.32 -7.31 -13.31
C LEU A 67 2.95 -8.48 -14.07
N THR A 68 3.74 -8.16 -15.09
CA THR A 68 4.68 -9.10 -15.72
C THR A 68 5.85 -9.37 -14.78
N GLU A 69 6.60 -10.47 -15.00
CA GLU A 69 7.83 -10.77 -14.23
C GLU A 69 8.82 -9.59 -14.21
N LYS A 70 8.94 -8.86 -15.32
CA LYS A 70 9.78 -7.66 -15.40
C LYS A 70 9.26 -6.52 -14.51
N GLU A 71 7.95 -6.31 -14.47
CA GLU A 71 7.35 -5.27 -13.63
C GLU A 71 7.33 -5.68 -12.15
N LYS A 72 7.21 -6.98 -11.86
CA LYS A 72 7.38 -7.53 -10.51
C LYS A 72 8.80 -7.29 -10.00
N GLY A 73 9.83 -7.62 -10.78
CA GLY A 73 11.21 -7.35 -10.39
C GLY A 73 11.46 -5.86 -10.10
N LYS A 74 10.92 -4.97 -10.92
CA LYS A 74 10.97 -3.53 -10.64
C LYS A 74 10.27 -3.12 -9.34
N LEU A 75 9.17 -3.78 -8.99
CA LEU A 75 8.44 -3.51 -7.75
C LEU A 75 9.27 -3.96 -6.54
N GLU A 76 9.93 -5.11 -6.63
CA GLU A 76 10.79 -5.67 -5.58
C GLU A 76 12.12 -4.89 -5.42
N ASP A 77 12.55 -4.17 -6.46
CA ASP A 77 13.71 -3.27 -6.41
C ASP A 77 13.39 -1.91 -5.74
N LEU A 78 12.13 -1.59 -5.43
CA LEU A 78 11.75 -0.35 -4.73
C LEU A 78 11.97 -0.47 -3.22
N GLU A 79 12.09 0.68 -2.54
CA GLU A 79 12.04 0.71 -1.09
C GLU A 79 10.66 0.22 -0.60
N PHE A 80 10.62 -0.51 0.52
CA PHE A 80 9.39 -1.15 0.96
C PHE A 80 8.26 -0.13 1.21
N ASP A 81 8.58 1.06 1.73
CA ASP A 81 7.61 2.13 1.94
C ASP A 81 6.97 2.60 0.62
N GLU A 82 7.73 2.64 -0.48
CA GLU A 82 7.16 2.95 -1.81
C GLU A 82 6.19 1.86 -2.27
N VAL A 83 6.50 0.59 -1.99
CA VAL A 83 5.61 -0.54 -2.32
C VAL A 83 4.33 -0.48 -1.48
N VAL A 84 4.44 -0.11 -0.21
CA VAL A 84 3.29 0.12 0.68
C VAL A 84 2.43 1.27 0.15
N ASP A 85 3.01 2.40 -0.23
CA ASP A 85 2.29 3.55 -0.78
C ASP A 85 1.51 3.20 -2.05
N ILE A 86 2.14 2.45 -2.95
CA ILE A 86 1.49 1.92 -4.16
C ILE A 86 0.31 1.03 -3.78
N SER A 87 0.49 0.14 -2.81
CA SER A 87 -0.53 -0.81 -2.35
C SER A 87 -1.72 -0.10 -1.70
N ILE A 88 -1.45 0.89 -0.85
CA ILE A 88 -2.47 1.73 -0.21
C ILE A 88 -3.23 2.50 -1.29
N TYR A 89 -2.55 3.17 -2.23
CA TYR A 89 -3.20 3.87 -3.33
C TYR A 89 -4.14 2.96 -4.13
N ILE A 90 -3.69 1.76 -4.50
CA ILE A 90 -4.55 0.77 -5.17
C ILE A 90 -5.75 0.43 -4.30
N SER A 91 -5.56 0.20 -2.99
CA SER A 91 -6.62 -0.14 -2.06
C SER A 91 -7.72 0.93 -2.01
N LEU A 92 -7.36 2.20 -1.88
CA LEU A 92 -8.29 3.33 -1.81
C LEU A 92 -9.10 3.46 -3.11
N ARG A 93 -8.43 3.29 -4.26
CA ARG A 93 -9.11 3.29 -5.57
C ARG A 93 -10.11 2.14 -5.72
N VAL A 94 -9.77 0.97 -5.18
CA VAL A 94 -10.64 -0.23 -5.22
C VAL A 94 -11.86 -0.06 -4.32
N THR A 95 -11.69 0.50 -3.12
CA THR A 95 -12.77 0.70 -2.15
C THR A 95 -13.73 1.81 -2.56
N GLY A 96 -13.34 2.71 -3.47
CA GLY A 96 -14.28 3.67 -4.04
C GLY A 96 -13.67 5.01 -4.40
N MET A 97 -12.57 5.37 -3.73
CA MET A 97 -12.01 6.72 -3.80
C MET A 97 -11.49 7.05 -5.20
N THR A 98 -11.60 8.31 -5.55
CA THR A 98 -11.06 8.91 -6.76
C THR A 98 -9.64 9.42 -6.51
N ASP A 99 -8.90 9.66 -7.59
CA ASP A 99 -7.55 10.25 -7.48
C ASP A 99 -7.58 11.62 -6.80
N LYS A 100 -8.65 12.39 -7.01
CA LYS A 100 -8.85 13.70 -6.40
C LYS A 100 -9.04 13.60 -4.89
N GLU A 101 -9.90 12.70 -4.43
CA GLU A 101 -10.15 12.49 -3.00
C GLU A 101 -8.91 11.97 -2.26
N ILE A 102 -8.10 11.13 -2.91
CA ILE A 102 -6.83 10.63 -2.34
C ILE A 102 -5.77 11.74 -2.28
N GLU A 103 -5.71 12.60 -3.31
CA GLU A 103 -4.79 13.74 -3.29
C GLU A 103 -5.19 14.77 -2.23
N GLU A 104 -6.49 15.00 -2.06
CA GLU A 104 -7.03 15.88 -1.02
C GLU A 104 -6.74 15.34 0.38
N SER A 105 -6.96 14.04 0.65
CA SER A 105 -6.68 13.46 1.97
C SER A 105 -5.20 13.56 2.35
N ARG A 106 -4.29 13.36 1.40
CA ARG A 106 -2.85 13.49 1.65
C ARG A 106 -2.42 14.92 1.97
N LYS A 107 -3.05 15.91 1.33
CA LYS A 107 -2.78 17.32 1.62
C LYS A 107 -3.28 17.71 3.00
N GLU A 108 -4.46 17.22 3.39
CA GLU A 108 -5.00 17.43 4.74
C GLU A 108 -4.07 16.83 5.80
N ASP A 109 -3.58 15.60 5.60
CA ASP A 109 -2.64 14.94 6.52
C ASP A 109 -1.30 15.73 6.64
N GLU A 110 -0.74 16.21 5.51
CA GLU A 110 0.47 17.03 5.47
C GLU A 110 0.28 18.41 6.15
N GLU A 111 -0.89 19.03 5.99
CA GLU A 111 -1.23 20.31 6.61
C GLU A 111 -1.43 20.17 8.13
N ASP A 112 -2.02 19.07 8.61
CA ASP A 112 -2.24 18.81 10.04
C ASP A 112 -0.91 18.49 10.76
N GLU A 113 -0.02 17.70 10.15
CA GLU A 113 1.34 17.47 10.67
C GLU A 113 2.19 18.75 10.73
N GLY A 114 1.99 19.69 9.80
CA GLY A 114 2.68 20.99 9.77
C GLY A 114 2.21 21.97 10.85
N LEU A 115 0.96 21.86 11.31
CA LEU A 115 0.40 22.73 12.37
C LEU A 115 0.82 22.28 13.78
N ASP A 116 1.03 20.98 13.99
CA ASP A 116 1.44 20.43 15.30
C ASP A 116 2.92 20.73 15.62
N GLN A 117 3.77 20.89 14.60
CA GLN A 117 5.17 21.31 14.78
C GLN A 117 5.35 22.83 15.01
N ALA A 118 4.30 23.63 14.80
CA ALA A 118 4.35 25.09 14.92
C ALA A 118 3.95 25.63 16.31
N GLN A 119 3.52 24.78 17.24
CA GLN A 119 3.21 25.23 18.60
C GLN A 119 4.48 25.30 19.46
N PRO A 120 4.92 26.48 19.92
CA PRO A 120 6.03 26.57 20.87
C PRO A 120 5.60 25.91 22.18
N SER A 121 6.38 24.90 22.61
CA SER A 121 6.21 24.25 23.90
C SER A 121 6.11 25.30 25.02
N LYS A 122 5.00 25.28 25.76
CA LYS A 122 4.82 26.08 26.98
C LYS A 122 5.33 25.33 28.20
#